data_AF-A0A3M1IBM1-F1
#
_entry.id   AF-A0A3M1IBM1-F1
#
_cell.length_a   1.000
_cell.length_b   1.000
_cell.length_c   1.000
_cell.angle_alpha   90.00
_cell.angle_beta   90.00
_cell.angle_gamma   90.00
#
_symmetry.space_group_name_H-M   'P 1'
#
loop_
_entity.id
_entity.type
_entity.pdbx_description
1 polymer ?
#
loop_
_entity_poly.entity_id
_entity_poly.type
_entity_poly.pdbx_seq_one_letter_code
_entity_poly.pdbx_strand_id
1 'polypeptide(L)'
;MNLLRLSWKNLTFRPLSTLLSILLFALGVGLISFLFLVQDQLQKKFEQNLAGVDLVIGAKGSPLQLILSSMYHIDAPTGNISLEEARPFLNPKHPLIAQAIPLSLGDSYRGYRIV
;
A
#
# COMPACT_ATOMS: atom_id res chain seq x y z
N MET A 1 -2.35 51.88 21.55
CA MET A 1 -2.07 50.56 22.16
C MET A 1 -1.96 49.53 21.05
N ASN A 2 -0.89 48.74 21.00
CA ASN A 2 -0.67 47.78 19.90
C ASN A 2 -1.55 46.54 20.09
N LEU A 3 -2.36 46.19 19.07
CA LEU A 3 -3.28 45.05 19.10
C LEU A 3 -2.56 43.72 19.39
N LEU A 4 -1.39 43.52 18.78
CA LEU A 4 -0.53 42.36 19.01
C LEU A 4 -0.13 42.19 20.50
N ARG A 5 0.14 43.30 21.19
CA ARG A 5 0.51 43.29 22.61
C ARG A 5 -0.68 42.92 23.50
N LEU A 6 -1.90 43.29 23.09
CA LEU A 6 -3.13 42.93 23.81
C LEU A 6 -3.44 41.44 23.65
N SER A 7 -3.35 40.92 22.42
CA SER A 7 -3.53 39.49 22.13
C SER A 7 -2.51 38.61 22.86
N TRP A 8 -1.24 39.01 22.90
CA TRP A 8 -0.21 38.30 23.64
C TRP A 8 -0.51 38.23 25.15
N LYS A 9 -0.93 39.35 25.73
CA LYS A 9 -1.29 39.42 27.15
C LYS A 9 -2.52 38.56 27.47
N ASN A 10 -3.47 38.47 26.53
CA ASN A 10 -4.66 37.61 26.65
C ASN A 10 -4.29 36.11 26.67
N LEU A 11 -3.39 35.67 25.78
CA LEU A 11 -2.88 34.29 25.75
C LEU A 11 -2.21 33.90 27.08
N THR A 12 -1.39 34.79 27.65
CA THR A 12 -0.74 34.56 28.96
C THR A 12 -1.68 34.66 30.15
N PHE A 13 -2.83 35.33 30.03
CA PHE A 13 -3.81 35.49 31.11
C PHE A 13 -4.69 34.24 31.30
N ARG A 14 -4.90 33.45 30.24
CA ARG A 14 -5.61 32.15 30.30
C ARG A 14 -4.72 31.03 29.74
N PRO A 15 -3.62 30.67 30.44
CA PRO A 15 -2.62 29.76 29.92
C PRO A 15 -3.17 28.35 29.70
N LEU A 16 -4.04 27.85 30.58
CA LEU A 16 -4.63 26.51 30.46
C LEU A 16 -5.52 26.37 29.21
N SER A 17 -6.39 27.36 28.98
CA SER A 17 -7.28 27.36 27.81
C SER A 17 -6.50 27.52 26.52
N THR A 18 -5.48 28.39 26.52
CA THR A 18 -4.61 28.60 25.36
C THR A 18 -3.83 27.34 25.01
N LEU A 19 -3.25 26.66 26.02
CA LEU A 19 -2.55 25.39 25.84
C LEU A 19 -3.48 24.33 25.25
N LEU A 20 -4.69 24.20 25.79
CA LEU A 20 -5.65 23.21 25.30
C LEU A 20 -6.05 23.49 23.84
N SER A 21 -6.28 24.76 23.47
CA SER A 21 -6.55 25.15 22.09
C SER A 21 -5.40 24.85 21.15
N ILE A 22 -4.15 25.14 21.55
CA ILE A 22 -2.95 24.82 20.77
C ILE A 22 -2.82 23.31 20.59
N LEU A 23 -3.05 22.54 21.65
CA LEU A 23 -2.95 21.08 21.62
C LEU A 23 -4.01 20.47 20.69
N LEU A 24 -5.26 20.91 20.77
CA LEU A 24 -6.33 20.49 19.86
C LEU A 24 -6.00 20.84 18.40
N PHE A 25 -5.49 22.05 18.16
CA PHE A 25 -5.08 22.47 16.83
C PHE A 25 -3.92 21.62 16.29
N ALA A 26 -2.90 21.37 17.12
CA ALA A 26 -1.75 20.55 16.77
C ALA A 26 -2.16 19.09 16.47
N LEU A 27 -3.08 18.53 17.26
CA LEU A 27 -3.62 17.19 16.99
C LEU A 27 -4.41 17.15 15.68
N GLY A 28 -5.22 18.17 15.40
CA GLY A 28 -5.98 18.25 14.14
C GLY A 28 -5.07 18.30 12.91
N VAL A 29 -4.09 19.20 12.90
CA VAL A 29 -3.12 19.32 11.80
C VAL A 29 -2.20 18.09 11.74
N GLY A 30 -1.80 17.56 12.90
CA GLY A 30 -0.97 16.37 13.01
C GLY A 30 -1.66 15.13 12.43
N LEU A 31 -2.96 14.95 12.69
CA LEU A 31 -3.72 13.83 12.14
C LEU A 31 -3.80 13.87 10.61
N ILE A 32 -4.06 15.05 10.04
CA ILE A 32 -4.10 15.24 8.58
C ILE A 32 -2.72 14.95 7.98
N SER A 33 -1.66 15.48 8.59
CA SER A 33 -0.28 15.25 8.15
C SER A 33 0.12 13.78 8.22
N PHE A 34 -0.29 13.09 9.30
CA PHE A 34 -0.07 11.66 9.48
C PHE A 34 -0.75 10.83 8.39
N LEU A 35 -2.01 11.14 8.06
CA LEU A 35 -2.74 10.45 6.99
C LEU A 35 -2.02 10.58 5.64
N PHE A 36 -1.56 11.79 5.30
CA PHE A 36 -0.79 11.98 4.06
C PHE A 36 0.52 11.20 4.05
N LEU A 37 1.23 11.16 5.18
CA LEU A 37 2.48 10.41 5.29
C LEU A 37 2.26 8.90 5.12
N VAL A 38 1.20 8.36 5.74
CA VAL A 38 0.83 6.94 5.60
C VAL A 38 0.47 6.63 4.16
N GLN A 39 -0.31 7.48 3.50
CA GLN A 39 -0.69 7.28 2.10
C GLN A 39 0.53 7.25 1.17
N ASP A 40 1.43 8.24 1.28
CA ASP A 40 2.66 8.31 0.49
C ASP A 40 3.57 7.11 0.75
N GLN A 41 3.72 6.72 2.02
CA GLN A 41 4.55 5.59 2.38
C GLN A 41 3.99 4.26 1.86
N LEU A 42 2.67 4.07 1.91
CA LEU A 42 2.03 2.91 1.31
C LEU A 42 2.27 2.88 -0.19
N GLN A 43 1.99 3.98 -0.91
CA GLN A 43 2.17 4.04 -2.36
C GLN A 43 3.63 3.74 -2.76
N LYS A 44 4.61 4.36 -2.10
CA LYS A 44 6.03 4.08 -2.35
C LYS A 44 6.40 2.63 -2.07
N LYS A 45 5.87 2.02 -1.02
CA LYS A 45 6.11 0.60 -0.72
C LYS A 45 5.54 -0.31 -1.80
N PHE A 46 4.36 0.02 -2.34
CA PHE A 46 3.79 -0.73 -3.46
C PHE A 46 4.64 -0.57 -4.73
N GLU A 47 5.08 0.64 -5.07
CA GLU A 47 5.93 0.89 -6.25
C GLU A 47 7.31 0.21 -6.13
N GLN A 48 7.93 0.26 -4.95
CA GLN A 48 9.24 -0.37 -4.71
C GLN A 48 9.19 -1.90 -4.72
N ASN A 49 8.12 -2.51 -4.21
CA ASN A 49 7.99 -3.97 -4.18
C ASN A 49 7.63 -4.57 -5.56
N LEU A 50 7.15 -3.75 -6.50
CA LEU A 50 6.95 -4.17 -7.90
C LEU A 50 8.26 -4.22 -8.72
N ALA A 51 9.42 -3.92 -8.11
CA ALA A 51 10.72 -3.78 -8.76
C ALA A 51 11.12 -5.04 -9.57
N GLY A 52 10.72 -5.04 -10.85
CA GLY A 52 11.09 -6.05 -11.84
C GLY A 52 9.92 -6.84 -12.43
N VAL A 53 8.67 -6.65 -11.97
CA VAL A 53 7.49 -7.35 -12.52
C VAL A 53 6.59 -6.36 -13.27
N ASP A 54 6.68 -6.39 -14.59
CA ASP A 54 5.90 -5.50 -15.47
C ASP A 54 4.49 -6.04 -15.76
N LEU A 55 4.28 -7.35 -15.62
CA LEU A 55 3.03 -8.02 -15.97
C LEU A 55 2.77 -9.23 -15.07
N VAL A 56 1.54 -9.33 -14.56
CA VAL A 56 1.01 -10.51 -13.86
C VAL A 56 -0.11 -11.11 -14.71
N ILE A 57 -0.01 -12.40 -15.00
CA ILE A 57 -1.01 -13.17 -15.75
C ILE A 57 -1.62 -14.20 -14.80
N GLY A 58 -2.94 -14.27 -14.71
CA GLY A 58 -3.63 -15.20 -13.83
C GLY A 58 -5.09 -15.40 -14.19
N ALA A 59 -5.80 -16.18 -13.37
CA ALA A 59 -7.18 -16.55 -13.64
C ALA A 59 -8.12 -15.34 -13.57
N LYS A 60 -9.24 -15.43 -14.31
CA LYS A 60 -10.26 -14.39 -14.38
C LYS A 60 -10.83 -14.08 -12.99
N GLY A 61 -10.80 -12.81 -12.60
CA GLY A 61 -11.25 -12.34 -11.29
C GLY A 61 -10.98 -10.85 -11.11
N SER A 62 -10.77 -10.40 -9.87
CA SER A 62 -10.36 -9.02 -9.58
C SER A 62 -8.86 -8.83 -9.85
N PRO A 63 -8.46 -7.89 -10.73
CA PRO A 63 -7.04 -7.59 -10.99
C PRO A 63 -6.27 -7.21 -9.72
N LEU A 64 -6.93 -6.49 -8.80
CA LEU A 64 -6.32 -6.11 -7.53
C LEU A 64 -6.05 -7.35 -6.65
N GLN A 65 -6.98 -8.30 -6.59
CA GLN A 65 -6.75 -9.55 -5.85
C GLN A 65 -5.62 -10.38 -6.46
N LEU A 66 -5.53 -10.42 -7.79
CA LEU A 66 -4.44 -11.12 -8.48
C LEU A 66 -3.08 -10.52 -8.13
N ILE A 67 -2.95 -9.19 -8.14
CA ILE A 67 -1.70 -8.51 -7.76
C ILE A 67 -1.39 -8.70 -6.28
N LEU A 68 -2.38 -8.50 -5.39
CA LEU A 68 -2.18 -8.66 -3.95
C LEU A 68 -1.79 -10.09 -3.57
N SER A 69 -2.42 -11.10 -4.17
CA SER A 69 -2.12 -12.51 -3.88
C SER A 69 -0.80 -12.96 -4.47
N SER A 70 -0.46 -12.53 -5.69
CA SER A 70 0.76 -12.98 -6.39
C SER A 70 2.03 -12.26 -5.94
N MET A 71 1.95 -10.96 -5.66
CA MET A 71 3.12 -10.14 -5.30
C MET A 71 3.28 -9.93 -3.80
N TYR A 72 2.17 -9.81 -3.08
CA TYR A 72 2.18 -9.48 -1.64
C TYR A 72 1.73 -10.64 -0.76
N HIS A 73 1.26 -11.75 -1.36
CA HIS A 73 0.67 -12.89 -0.64
C HIS A 73 -0.50 -12.49 0.28
N ILE A 74 -1.16 -11.38 -0.06
CA ILE A 74 -2.33 -10.84 0.61
C ILE A 74 -3.57 -11.30 -0.16
N ASP A 75 -4.61 -11.75 0.56
CA ASP A 75 -5.85 -12.29 0.00
C ASP A 75 -5.71 -13.71 -0.61
N ALA A 76 -6.83 -14.30 -1.03
CA ALA A 76 -6.89 -15.57 -1.75
C ALA A 76 -6.61 -15.37 -3.24
N PRO A 77 -5.89 -16.30 -3.89
CA PRO A 77 -5.70 -16.25 -5.35
C PRO A 77 -7.05 -16.34 -6.06
N THR A 78 -7.20 -15.62 -7.18
CA THR A 78 -8.41 -15.67 -8.03
C THR A 78 -8.60 -17.03 -8.71
N GLY A 79 -7.57 -17.90 -8.64
CA GLY A 79 -7.53 -19.23 -9.23
C GLY A 79 -6.22 -19.44 -9.99
N ASN A 80 -5.90 -20.70 -10.30
CA ASN A 80 -4.75 -21.05 -11.15
C ASN A 80 -5.20 -21.14 -12.61
N ILE A 81 -4.32 -20.71 -13.53
CA ILE A 81 -4.47 -20.98 -14.96
C ILE A 81 -3.94 -22.37 -15.30
N SER A 82 -4.44 -22.98 -16.36
CA SER A 82 -3.91 -24.26 -16.83
C SER A 82 -2.46 -24.10 -17.33
N LEU A 83 -1.65 -25.15 -17.18
CA LEU A 83 -0.28 -25.12 -17.69
C LEU A 83 -0.24 -24.91 -19.22
N GLU A 84 -1.25 -25.40 -19.93
CA GLU A 84 -1.38 -25.23 -21.37
C GLU A 84 -1.56 -23.76 -21.78
N GLU A 85 -2.36 -23.00 -21.02
CA GLU A 85 -2.53 -21.55 -21.21
C GLU A 85 -1.26 -20.77 -20.86
N ALA A 86 -0.46 -21.24 -19.89
CA ALA A 86 0.78 -20.58 -19.48
C ALA A 86 1.96 -20.83 -20.45
N ARG A 87 2.00 -21.99 -21.12
CA ARG A 87 3.11 -22.43 -22.00
C ARG A 87 3.57 -21.38 -23.04
N PRO A 88 2.68 -20.67 -23.76
CA PRO A 88 3.11 -19.68 -24.75
C PRO A 88 3.94 -18.54 -24.16
N PHE A 89 3.65 -18.14 -22.92
CA PHE A 89 4.32 -17.05 -22.22
C PHE A 89 5.63 -17.49 -21.54
N LEU A 90 5.80 -18.78 -21.28
CA LEU A 90 7.02 -19.37 -20.71
C LEU A 90 8.12 -19.62 -21.76
N ASN A 91 7.89 -19.27 -23.03
CA ASN A 91 8.86 -19.48 -24.10
C ASN A 91 10.08 -18.52 -23.95
N PRO A 92 11.32 -19.02 -23.81
CA PRO A 92 12.51 -18.17 -23.70
C PRO A 92 12.78 -17.30 -24.93
N LYS A 93 12.18 -17.62 -26.08
CA LYS A 93 12.29 -16.86 -27.33
C LYS A 93 11.14 -15.85 -27.51
N HIS A 94 10.34 -15.60 -26.48
CA HIS A 94 9.22 -14.69 -26.57
C HIS A 94 9.72 -13.25 -26.85
N PRO A 95 9.20 -12.55 -27.87
CA PRO A 95 9.75 -11.25 -28.30
C PRO A 95 9.56 -10.12 -27.30
N LEU A 96 8.58 -10.24 -26.39
CA LEU A 96 8.20 -9.20 -25.42
C LEU A 96 8.45 -9.58 -23.95
N ILE A 97 8.81 -10.83 -23.66
CA ILE A 97 8.94 -11.33 -22.28
C ILE A 97 10.39 -11.75 -22.09
N ALA A 98 11.12 -10.99 -21.27
CA ALA A 98 12.52 -11.29 -20.97
C ALA A 98 12.65 -12.51 -20.04
N GLN A 99 11.75 -12.61 -19.05
CA GLN A 99 11.71 -13.71 -18.09
C GLN A 99 10.27 -13.94 -17.65
N ALA A 100 9.88 -15.21 -17.56
CA ALA A 100 8.58 -15.62 -17.01
C ALA A 100 8.82 -16.60 -15.85
N ILE A 101 8.21 -16.32 -14.70
CA ILE A 101 8.30 -17.15 -13.50
C ILE A 101 6.91 -17.75 -13.26
N PRO A 102 6.73 -19.08 -13.48
CA PRO A 102 5.45 -19.71 -13.16
C PRO A 102 5.27 -19.76 -11.65
N LEU A 103 4.11 -19.29 -11.18
CA LEU A 103 3.74 -19.27 -9.77
C LEU A 103 2.39 -19.98 -9.63
N SER A 104 2.30 -20.93 -8.70
CA SER A 104 1.07 -21.67 -8.40
C SER A 104 0.75 -21.53 -6.93
N LEU A 105 -0.41 -20.95 -6.63
CA LEU A 105 -0.88 -20.72 -5.27
C LEU A 105 -2.12 -21.58 -5.02
N GLY A 106 -2.25 -22.11 -3.80
CA GLY A 106 -3.46 -22.82 -3.39
C GLY A 106 -3.25 -24.24 -2.88
N ASP A 107 -2.02 -24.73 -2.85
CA ASP A 107 -1.71 -25.95 -2.10
C ASP A 107 -1.49 -25.63 -0.62
N SER A 108 -1.85 -26.56 0.26
CA SER A 108 -1.70 -26.41 1.71
C SER A 108 -1.25 -27.73 2.31
N TYR A 109 -0.09 -27.72 2.96
CA TYR A 109 0.41 -28.90 3.65
C TYR A 109 -0.03 -28.88 5.12
N ARG A 110 -0.85 -29.86 5.54
CA ARG A 110 -1.33 -30.00 6.92
C ARG A 110 -2.00 -28.73 7.48
N GLY A 111 -2.72 -28.00 6.64
CA GLY A 111 -3.42 -26.77 7.03
C GLY A 111 -2.55 -25.50 7.01
N TYR A 112 -1.27 -25.60 6.67
CA TYR A 112 -0.41 -24.46 6.38
C TYR A 112 -0.39 -24.20 4.87
N ARG A 113 -0.67 -22.96 4.46
CA ARG A 113 -0.57 -22.55 3.05
C ARG A 113 0.87 -22.72 2.58
N ILE A 114 1.08 -23.43 1.48
CA ILE A 114 2.37 -23.45 0.79
C ILE A 114 2.44 -22.13 0.02
N VAL A 115 3.42 -21.30 0.37
CA VAL A 115 3.72 -20.01 -0.25
C VAL A 115 5.04 -20.11 -0.98
#